data_AF-A0A2A3GJ56-F1
#
_entry.id   AF-A0A2A3GJ56-F1
#
_cell.length_a   1.000
_cell.length_b   1.000
_cell.length_c   1.000
_cell.angle_alpha   90.00
_cell.angle_beta   90.00
_cell.angle_gamma   90.00
#
_symmetry.space_group_name_H-M   'P 1'
#
loop_
_entity.id
_entity.type
_entity.pdbx_description
1 polymer ?
#
loop_
_entity_poly.entity_id
_entity_poly.type
_entity_poly.pdbx_seq_one_letter_code
_entity_poly.pdbx_strand_id
1 'polypeptide(L)' 'MTEDHDTPTTLVLERTPADGYCPRCGAEELRRYPVVSEGGWFQVLKCQNCLLSLDRSPWSRLGPIQLLTDLL' A
#
# COMPACT_ATOMS: atom_id res chain seq x y z
N MET A 1 2.35 -4.68 -41.35
CA MET A 1 2.08 -3.98 -40.08
C MET A 1 2.53 -4.93 -38.99
N THR A 2 3.69 -4.68 -38.40
CA THR A 2 4.21 -5.50 -37.31
C THR A 2 3.61 -4.92 -36.03
N GLU A 3 2.70 -5.64 -35.40
CA GLU A 3 2.07 -5.23 -34.14
C GLU A 3 3.10 -5.38 -33.02
N ASP A 4 3.68 -4.26 -32.59
CA ASP A 4 4.48 -4.16 -31.38
C ASP A 4 3.55 -4.45 -30.19
N HIS A 5 3.58 -5.69 -29.70
CA HIS A 5 2.87 -6.03 -28.47
C HIS A 5 3.69 -5.50 -27.32
N ASP A 6 3.28 -4.34 -26.79
CA ASP A 6 3.82 -3.76 -25.58
C ASP A 6 3.76 -4.82 -24.46
N THR A 7 4.91 -5.18 -23.92
CA THR A 7 4.97 -6.21 -22.88
C THR A 7 4.22 -5.66 -21.68
N PRO A 8 3.20 -6.37 -21.13
CA PRO A 8 2.40 -5.82 -20.06
C PRO A 8 3.29 -5.54 -18.84
N THR A 9 3.38 -4.27 -18.47
CA THR A 9 4.09 -3.85 -17.27
C THR A 9 3.31 -4.32 -16.05
N THR A 10 3.90 -5.24 -15.28
CA THR A 10 3.31 -5.68 -14.02
C THR A 10 3.32 -4.52 -13.02
N LEU A 11 2.13 -4.08 -12.62
CA LEU A 11 2.00 -3.10 -11.55
C LEU A 11 2.26 -3.78 -10.20
N VAL A 12 3.28 -3.31 -9.49
CA VAL A 12 3.64 -3.81 -8.16
C VAL A 12 3.29 -2.75 -7.13
N LEU A 13 2.61 -3.16 -6.05
CA LEU A 13 2.38 -2.26 -4.93
C LEU A 13 3.68 -2.07 -4.14
N GLU A 14 4.16 -0.83 -4.12
CA GLU A 14 5.30 -0.46 -3.30
C GLU A 14 4.95 -0.50 -1.81
N ARG A 15 5.88 -1.03 -1.00
CA ARG A 15 5.80 -1.05 0.47
C ARG A 15 6.98 -0.32 1.06
N THR A 16 6.77 0.94 1.43
CA THR A 16 7.82 1.81 1.94
C THR A 16 8.29 1.32 3.31
N PRO A 17 9.61 1.14 3.54
CA PRO A 17 10.18 0.96 4.88
C PRO A 17 9.70 2.02 5.87
N ALA A 18 9.54 1.64 7.12
CA ALA A 18 9.30 2.57 8.22
C ALA A 18 10.18 2.20 9.40
N ASP A 19 10.69 3.21 10.11
CA ASP A 19 11.58 3.00 11.25
C ASP A 19 10.84 2.46 12.48
N GLY A 20 11.59 1.79 13.35
CA GLY A 20 11.14 1.32 14.65
C GLY A 20 10.85 -0.19 14.72
N TYR A 21 10.36 -0.60 15.88
CA TYR A 21 10.14 -2.01 16.24
C TYR A 21 8.66 -2.34 16.31
N CYS A 22 8.28 -3.55 15.91
CA CYS A 22 6.94 -4.05 16.16
C CYS A 22 6.74 -4.26 17.67
N PRO A 23 5.73 -3.61 18.31
CA PRO A 23 5.52 -3.74 19.75
C PRO A 23 5.04 -5.13 20.18
N ARG A 24 4.66 -6.00 19.22
CA ARG A 24 4.21 -7.37 19.51
C ARG A 24 5.31 -8.42 19.35
N CYS A 25 6.11 -8.36 18.29
CA CYS A 25 7.12 -9.38 18.01
C CYS A 25 8.57 -8.86 18.03
N GLY A 26 8.78 -7.57 18.26
CA GLY A 26 10.11 -6.96 18.31
C GLY A 26 10.83 -6.82 16.97
N ALA A 27 10.24 -7.25 15.84
CA ALA A 27 10.89 -7.15 14.53
C ALA A 27 10.95 -5.69 14.01
N GLU A 28 12.05 -5.33 13.34
CA GLU A 28 12.26 -4.03 12.66
C GLU A 28 11.67 -4.00 11.23
N GLU A 29 10.83 -4.98 10.88
CA GLU A 29 10.25 -5.11 9.54
C GLU A 29 8.92 -4.35 9.41
N LEU A 30 8.91 -3.06 9.71
CA LEU A 30 7.73 -2.21 9.55
C LEU A 30 7.65 -1.65 8.12
N ARG A 31 6.44 -1.66 7.55
CA ARG A 31 6.17 -1.10 6.21
C ARG A 31 4.90 -0.26 6.20
N ARG A 32 4.92 0.83 5.43
CA ARG A 32 3.75 1.64 5.10
C ARG A 32 3.26 1.33 3.69
N TYR A 33 1.97 1.09 3.54
CA TYR A 33 1.34 0.82 2.25
C TYR A 33 -0.19 0.85 2.34
N PRO A 34 -0.89 1.02 1.21
CA PRO A 34 -2.34 0.92 1.17
C PRO A 34 -2.84 -0.53 1.24
N VAL A 35 -3.98 -0.72 1.89
CA VAL A 35 -4.73 -1.99 1.92
C VAL A 35 -6.22 -1.72 1.73
N VAL A 36 -6.92 -2.64 1.08
CA VAL A 36 -8.38 -2.66 1.02
C VAL A 36 -8.92 -3.62 2.08
N SER A 37 -9.98 -3.21 2.79
CA SER A 37 -10.74 -4.05 3.73
C SER A 37 -12.22 -3.67 3.69
N GLU A 38 -13.05 -4.24 4.57
CA GLU A 38 -14.50 -3.96 4.63
C GLU A 38 -14.82 -2.45 4.69
N GLY A 39 -14.03 -1.66 5.43
CA GLY A 39 -14.20 -0.21 5.53
C GLY A 39 -13.67 0.60 4.35
N GLY A 40 -13.27 -0.04 3.25
CA GLY A 40 -12.63 0.59 2.11
C GLY A 40 -11.09 0.59 2.20
N TRP A 41 -10.48 1.63 1.62
CA TRP A 41 -9.03 1.78 1.53
C TRP A 41 -8.44 2.46 2.77
N PHE A 42 -7.31 1.96 3.23
CA PHE A 42 -6.55 2.50 4.35
C PHE A 42 -5.08 2.58 4.00
N GLN A 43 -4.40 3.63 4.46
CA GLN A 43 -2.95 3.61 4.65
C GLN A 43 -2.65 2.92 5.97
N VAL A 44 -1.78 1.90 5.95
CA VAL A 44 -1.41 1.17 7.17
C VAL A 44 0.08 1.27 7.43
N LEU A 45 0.44 1.23 8.71
CA LEU A 45 1.78 0.85 9.16
C LEU A 45 1.68 -0.58 9.69
N LYS A 46 2.33 -1.55 9.03
CA LYS A 46 2.18 -2.97 9.35
C LYS A 46 3.52 -3.68 9.46
N CYS A 47 3.66 -4.48 10.52
CA CYS A 47 4.78 -5.41 10.66
C CYS A 47 4.67 -6.53 9.61
N GLN A 48 5.73 -6.74 8.83
CA GLN A 48 5.76 -7.78 7.80
C GLN A 48 5.99 -9.19 8.38
N ASN A 49 6.62 -9.29 9.54
CA ASN A 49 6.84 -10.57 10.21
C ASN A 49 5.55 -11.12 10.86
N CYS A 50 4.94 -10.39 11.80
CA CYS A 50 3.78 -10.90 12.52
C CYS A 50 2.43 -10.42 12.00
N LEU A 51 2.38 -9.43 11.09
CA LEU A 51 1.15 -8.85 10.54
C LEU A 51 0.32 -7.96 11.49
N LEU A 52 0.89 -7.49 12.62
CA LEU A 52 0.24 -6.46 13.43
C LEU A 52 0.14 -5.16 12.62
N SER A 53 -1.05 -4.56 12.58
CA SER A 53 -1.23 -3.18 12.11
C SER A 53 -1.04 -2.23 13.28
N LEU A 54 0.01 -1.41 13.21
CA LEU A 54 0.35 -0.42 14.24
C LEU A 54 -0.49 0.85 14.07
N ASP A 55 -0.76 1.24 12.82
CA ASP A 55 -1.65 2.36 12.48
C ASP A 55 -2.53 1.99 11.29
N ARG A 56 -3.74 2.56 11.26
CA ARG A 56 -4.70 2.43 10.16
C ARG A 56 -5.46 3.74 9.99
N SER A 57 -5.15 4.45 8.91
CA SER A 57 -5.79 5.72 8.57
C SER A 57 -6.61 5.56 7.28
N PRO A 58 -7.90 5.98 7.23
CA PRO A 58 -8.69 5.96 6.00
C PRO A 58 -7.97 6.68 4.86
N TRP A 59 -8.13 6.19 3.64
CA TRP A 59 -7.52 6.78 2.44
C TRP A 59 -8.57 7.14 1.38
N SER A 60 -8.12 7.50 0.17
CA SER A 60 -8.98 7.81 -0.96
C SER A 60 -9.93 6.64 -1.26
N ARG A 61 -11.17 6.97 -1.66
CA ARG A 61 -12.22 5.95 -1.93
C ARG A 61 -11.83 5.00 -3.05
N LEU A 62 -10.97 5.44 -3.97
CA LEU A 62 -10.49 4.66 -5.11
C LEU A 62 -9.03 4.20 -4.94
N GLY A 63 -8.47 4.30 -3.74
CA GLY A 63 -7.12 3.85 -3.43
C GLY A 63 -6.06 4.48 -4.35
N PRO A 64 -5.30 3.69 -5.11
CA PRO A 64 -4.22 4.21 -5.96
C PRO A 64 -4.72 4.97 -7.21
N ILE A 65 -6.02 4.96 -7.50
CA ILE A 65 -6.58 5.67 -8.65
C ILE A 65 -6.83 7.13 -8.27
N GLN A 66 -6.08 8.03 -8.91
CA GLN A 66 -6.31 9.47 -8.83
C GLN A 66 -7.23 9.91 -9.97
N LEU A 67 -8.38 10.52 -9.66
CA LEU A 67 -9.24 11.06 -10.71
C LEU A 67 -8.71 12.41 -11.18
N LEU A 68 -8.85 12.70 -12.47
CA LEU A 68 -8.52 14.03 -13.04
C LEU A 68 -9.32 15.15 -12.36
N THR A 69 -10.55 14.87 -11.95
CA THR A 69 -11.40 15.85 -11.25
C THR A 69 -10.88 16.23 -9.87
N ASP A 70 -10.04 15.39 -9.26
CA ASP A 70 -9.45 15.64 -7.93
C ASP A 70 -8.19 16.52 -8.03
N LEU A 71 -7.72 16.85 -9.25
CA LEU A 71 -6.53 17.65 -9.53
C LEU A 71 -6.85 19.12 -9.88
N LEU A 72 -8.13 19.46 -9.98
CA LEU A 72 -8.64 20.81 -10.26
C LEU A 72 -8.87 21.58 -8.94
#